data_AF-A0A7G5LR15-F1
#
_entry.id   AF-A0A7G5LR15-F1
#
_cell.length_a   1.000
_cell.length_b   1.000
_cell.length_c   1.000
_cell.angle_alpha   90.00
_cell.angle_beta   90.00
_cell.angle_gamma   90.00
#
_symmetry.space_group_name_H-M   'P 1'
#
loop_
_entity.id
_entity.type
_entity.pdbx_description
1 polymer ?
#
loop_
_entity_poly.entity_id
_entity_poly.type
_entity_poly.pdbx_seq_one_letter_code
_entity_poly.pdbx_strand_id
1 'polypeptide(L)'
;MTDGEQIYKYHCWNCHGEGPGKPGTTALAALHGDSLPAVLEERTDLDPEYIRYLVRNGVSIMPHFRQTHISDTQLEALVDYLTRNNLQ
;
A
#
# COMPACT_ATOMS: atom_id res chain seq x y z
N MET A 1 10.26 -8.78 -11.66
CA MET A 1 10.52 -8.22 -10.32
C MET A 1 9.61 -8.95 -9.35
N THR A 2 10.16 -9.55 -8.30
CA THR A 2 9.40 -10.30 -7.27
C THR A 2 9.74 -9.82 -5.86
N ASP A 3 10.42 -8.69 -5.77
CA ASP A 3 10.77 -8.03 -4.52
C ASP A 3 9.65 -7.04 -4.16
N GLY A 4 8.96 -7.30 -3.05
CA GLY A 4 7.82 -6.50 -2.60
C GLY A 4 8.16 -5.04 -2.26
N GLU A 5 9.36 -4.80 -1.71
CA GLU A 5 9.84 -3.45 -1.40
C GLU A 5 10.03 -2.65 -2.69
N GLN A 6 10.65 -3.27 -3.71
CA GLN A 6 10.84 -2.62 -5.01
C GLN A 6 9.51 -2.32 -5.71
N ILE A 7 8.54 -3.22 -5.61
CA ILE A 7 7.18 -3.03 -6.15
C ILE A 7 6.50 -1.87 -5.45
N TYR A 8 6.57 -1.82 -4.11
CA TYR A 8 6.02 -0.71 -3.33
C TYR A 8 6.68 0.63 -3.68
N LYS A 9 8.02 0.69 -3.74
CA LYS A 9 8.75 1.91 -4.10
C LYS A 9 8.41 2.42 -5.50
N TYR A 10 8.25 1.51 -6.46
CA TYR A 10 7.96 1.89 -7.84
C TYR A 10 6.52 2.33 -8.05
N HIS A 11 5.53 1.62 -7.48
CA HIS A 11 4.11 1.86 -7.76
C HIS A 11 3.39 2.70 -6.70
N CYS A 12 3.78 2.59 -5.42
CA CYS A 12 2.96 3.04 -4.30
C CYS A 12 3.59 4.23 -3.54
N TRP A 13 4.92 4.24 -3.39
CA TRP A 13 5.63 5.19 -2.53
C TRP A 13 5.42 6.66 -2.90
N ASN A 14 5.23 6.96 -4.19
CA ASN A 14 4.95 8.33 -4.62
C ASN A 14 3.67 8.91 -4.00
N CYS A 15 2.70 8.07 -3.65
CA CYS A 15 1.46 8.48 -2.99
C CYS A 15 1.40 8.11 -1.50
N HIS A 16 2.01 6.99 -1.10
CA HIS A 16 1.87 6.38 0.23
C HIS A 16 3.16 6.36 1.07
N GLY A 17 4.27 6.84 0.52
CA GLY A 17 5.54 6.94 1.24
C GLY A 17 5.53 8.00 2.33
N GLU A 18 6.66 8.10 3.02
CA GLU A 18 6.94 9.18 3.96
C GLU A 18 7.22 10.52 3.26
N GLY A 19 7.14 11.61 4.03
CA GLY A 19 7.47 12.97 3.58
C GLY A 19 6.31 13.77 2.99
N PRO A 20 6.55 15.05 2.63
CA PRO A 20 5.53 15.93 2.09
C PRO A 20 5.10 15.53 0.68
N GLY A 21 3.88 15.92 0.28
CA GLY A 21 3.36 15.71 -1.08
C GLY A 21 2.86 14.29 -1.38
N LYS A 22 2.50 13.54 -0.33
CA LYS A 22 2.05 12.14 -0.40
C LYS A 22 0.53 12.06 -0.23
N PRO A 23 -0.27 12.16 -1.32
CA PRO A 23 -1.73 12.28 -1.19
C PRO A 23 -2.39 11.09 -0.47
N GLY A 24 -1.88 9.87 -0.65
CA GLY A 24 -2.37 8.68 0.04
C GLY A 24 -2.07 8.72 1.53
N THR A 25 -0.84 9.06 1.92
CA THR A 25 -0.45 9.24 3.32
C THR A 25 -1.26 10.35 3.99
N THR A 26 -1.43 11.51 3.33
CA THR A 26 -2.26 12.60 3.86
C THR A 26 -3.71 12.19 4.06
N ALA A 27 -4.29 11.46 3.11
CA ALA A 27 -5.66 10.97 3.24
C ALA A 27 -5.81 9.97 4.40
N LEU A 28 -4.84 9.06 4.58
CA LEU A 28 -4.83 8.12 5.70
C LEU A 28 -4.68 8.82 7.05
N ALA A 29 -3.81 9.84 7.14
CA ALA A 29 -3.67 10.67 8.34
C ALA A 29 -4.99 11.36 8.70
N ALA A 30 -5.71 11.91 7.72
CA ALA A 30 -7.00 12.55 7.95
C ALA A 30 -8.09 11.55 8.38
N LEU A 31 -8.05 10.31 7.86
CA LEU A 31 -9.02 9.26 8.19
C LEU A 31 -8.80 8.68 9.59
N HIS A 32 -7.55 8.44 9.98
CA HIS A 32 -7.21 7.72 11.21
C HIS A 32 -6.76 8.64 12.36
N GLY A 33 -6.41 9.90 12.07
CA GLY A 33 -5.80 10.79 13.06
C GLY A 33 -4.55 10.15 13.67
N ASP A 34 -4.40 10.26 14.98
CA ASP A 34 -3.25 9.71 15.72
C ASP A 34 -3.43 8.24 16.14
N SER A 35 -4.54 7.60 15.76
CA SER A 35 -4.83 6.22 16.19
C SER A 35 -3.96 5.19 15.48
N LEU A 36 -3.53 5.47 14.25
CA LEU A 36 -2.72 4.58 13.42
C LEU A 36 -1.73 5.40 12.59
N PRO A 37 -0.50 4.87 12.34
CA PRO A 37 0.44 5.53 11.43
C PRO A 37 -0.18 5.78 10.06
N ALA A 38 0.11 6.92 9.45
CA ALA A 38 -0.41 7.21 8.11
C ALA A 38 0.42 6.55 7.00
N VAL A 39 1.71 6.30 7.25
CA VAL A 39 2.63 5.65 6.33
C VAL A 39 2.37 4.15 6.36
N LEU A 40 2.09 3.56 5.19
CA LEU A 40 1.71 2.14 5.10
C LEU A 40 2.80 1.20 5.62
N GLU A 41 4.07 1.52 5.40
CA GLU A 41 5.20 0.69 5.84
C GLU A 41 5.40 0.65 7.36
N GLU A 42 4.73 1.53 8.11
CA GLU A 42 4.76 1.60 9.58
C GLU A 42 3.54 0.94 10.23
N ARG A 43 2.56 0.49 9.44
CA ARG A 43 1.33 -0.14 9.92
C ARG A 43 1.60 -1.57 10.39
N THR A 44 0.76 -2.04 11.30
CA THR A 44 0.81 -3.39 11.90
C THR A 44 -0.54 -4.12 11.84
N ASP A 45 -1.52 -3.56 11.15
CA ASP A 45 -2.92 -3.98 11.12
C ASP A 45 -3.48 -4.07 9.68
N LEU A 46 -2.61 -4.19 8.68
CA LEU A 46 -3.05 -4.19 7.28
C LEU A 46 -3.67 -5.54 6.89
N ASP A 47 -4.91 -5.52 6.39
CA ASP A 47 -5.59 -6.71 5.89
C ASP A 47 -5.08 -7.09 4.48
N PRO A 48 -4.47 -8.28 4.30
CA PRO A 48 -3.99 -8.77 3.00
C PRO A 48 -5.06 -8.74 1.90
N GLU A 49 -6.29 -9.18 2.20
CA GLU A 49 -7.37 -9.24 1.22
C GLU A 49 -7.81 -7.84 0.80
N TYR A 50 -7.82 -6.91 1.76
CA TYR A 50 -8.16 -5.53 1.48
C TYR A 50 -7.10 -4.82 0.62
N ILE A 51 -5.81 -5.09 0.86
CA ILE A 51 -4.73 -4.60 -0.03
C ILE A 51 -4.96 -5.10 -1.46
N ARG A 52 -5.19 -6.41 -1.64
CA ARG A 52 -5.44 -7.00 -2.98
C ARG A 52 -6.62 -6.33 -3.66
N TYR A 53 -7.72 -6.16 -2.93
CA TYR A 53 -8.92 -5.51 -3.44
C TYR A 53 -8.63 -4.06 -3.90
N LEU A 54 -7.99 -3.25 -3.06
CA LEU A 54 -7.69 -1.85 -3.38
C LEU A 54 -6.71 -1.71 -4.54
N VAL A 55 -5.70 -2.57 -4.65
CA VAL A 55 -4.78 -2.55 -5.80
C VAL A 55 -5.52 -2.89 -7.10
N ARG A 56 -6.50 -3.79 -7.07
CA ARG A 56 -7.26 -4.21 -8.26
C ARG A 56 -8.44 -3.31 -8.62
N ASN A 57 -9.02 -2.60 -7.67
CA ASN A 57 -10.24 -1.81 -7.87
C ASN A 57 -10.02 -0.30 -7.70
N GLY A 58 -8.94 0.11 -7.05
CA GLY A 58 -8.71 1.50 -6.66
C GLY A 58 -9.72 1.98 -5.61
N VAL A 59 -9.54 3.21 -5.14
CA VAL A 59 -10.48 3.89 -4.24
C VAL A 59 -10.31 5.40 -4.35
N SER A 60 -11.41 6.12 -4.60
CA SER A 60 -11.38 7.58 -4.77
C SER A 60 -10.33 8.00 -5.82
N ILE A 61 -9.28 8.73 -5.41
CA ILE A 61 -8.19 9.19 -6.29
C ILE A 61 -7.18 8.07 -6.58
N MET A 62 -7.07 7.06 -5.70
CA MET A 62 -6.12 5.96 -5.88
C MET A 62 -6.55 5.12 -7.09
N PRO A 63 -5.74 5.08 -8.16
CA PRO A 63 -6.08 4.32 -9.36
C PRO A 63 -5.95 2.82 -9.12
N HIS A 64 -6.66 2.03 -9.92
CA HIS A 64 -6.50 0.58 -9.96
C HIS A 64 -5.31 0.15 -10.84
N PHE A 65 -4.70 -0.97 -10.51
CA PHE A 65 -3.63 -1.61 -11.27
C PHE A 65 -4.13 -2.86 -11.98
N ARG A 66 -3.98 -2.87 -13.31
CA ARG A 66 -4.21 -4.05 -14.15
C ARG A 66 -3.12 -5.09 -13.91
N GLN A 67 -3.41 -6.35 -14.26
CA GLN A 67 -2.42 -7.45 -14.20
C GLN A 67 -1.18 -7.18 -15.07
N THR A 68 -1.31 -6.38 -16.13
CA THR A 68 -0.16 -5.96 -16.97
C THR A 68 0.74 -4.93 -16.29
N HIS A 69 0.28 -4.25 -15.25
CA HIS A 69 1.08 -3.29 -14.49
C HIS A 69 1.69 -3.93 -13.24
N ILE A 70 0.88 -4.71 -12.52
CA ILE A 70 1.28 -5.50 -11.35
C ILE A 70 0.69 -6.89 -11.55
N SER A 71 1.54 -7.88 -11.87
CA SER A 71 1.10 -9.27 -12.01
C SER A 71 0.62 -9.85 -10.67
N ASP A 72 -0.03 -11.01 -10.69
CA ASP A 72 -0.51 -11.62 -9.45
C ASP A 72 0.67 -12.02 -8.53
N THR A 73 1.77 -12.53 -9.09
CA THR A 73 3.00 -12.80 -8.32
C THR A 73 3.59 -11.54 -7.70
N GLN A 74 3.54 -10.41 -8.41
CA GLN A 74 3.98 -9.13 -7.88
C GLN A 74 3.06 -8.61 -6.78
N LEU A 75 1.74 -8.80 -6.94
CA LEU A 75 0.77 -8.41 -5.94
C LEU A 75 0.96 -9.20 -4.64
N GLU A 76 1.21 -10.51 -4.71
CA GLU A 76 1.50 -11.30 -3.51
C GLU A 76 2.78 -10.81 -2.82
N ALA A 77 3.87 -10.59 -3.56
CA ALA A 77 5.10 -10.04 -2.99
C ALA A 77 4.90 -8.66 -2.33
N LEU A 78 4.05 -7.80 -2.92
CA LEU A 78 3.67 -6.51 -2.36
C LEU A 78 2.87 -6.66 -1.05
N VAL A 79 1.91 -7.59 -1.03
CA VAL A 79 1.09 -7.88 0.16
C VAL A 79 1.97 -8.42 1.28
N ASP A 80 2.84 -9.38 1.01
CA ASP A 80 3.80 -9.93 1.97
C ASP A 80 4.68 -8.82 2.55
N TYR A 81 5.18 -7.92 1.69
CA TYR A 81 6.00 -6.80 2.14
C TYR A 81 5.23 -5.82 3.04
N LEU A 82 4.02 -5.42 2.67
CA LEU A 82 3.23 -4.47 3.45
C LEU A 82 2.76 -5.05 4.78
N THR A 83 2.55 -6.36 4.86
CA THR A 83 2.03 -7.04 6.06
C THR A 83 3.14 -7.63 6.95
N ARG A 84 4.41 -7.46 6.59
CA ARG A 84 5.58 -7.98 7.34
C ARG A 84 5.65 -7.59 8.82
N ASN A 85 4.98 -6.48 9.19
CA ASN A 85 4.95 -5.94 10.54
C ASN A 85 3.67 -6.34 11.32
N ASN A 86 2.71 -7.00 10.68
CA ASN A 86 1.51 -7.46 11.36
C ASN A 86 1.90 -8.48 12.44
N LEU A 87 1.32 -8.34 13.62
CA LEU A 87 1.45 -9.35 14.66
C LEU A 87 0.69 -10.61 14.20
N GLN A 88 1.37 -11.76 14.20
CA GLN A 88 0.75 -13.06 13.97
C GLN A 88 -0.15 -13.46 15.14
#